data_AF-A0A5B7F176-F1
#
_entry.id   AF-A0A5B7F176-F1
#
_cell.length_a   1.000
_cell.length_b   1.000
_cell.length_c   1.000
_cell.angle_alpha   90.00
_cell.angle_beta   90.00
_cell.angle_gamma   90.00
#
_symmetry.space_group_name_H-M   'P 1'
#
loop_
_entity.id
_entity.type
_entity.pdbx_description
1 polymer ?
#
loop_
_entity_poly.entity_id
_entity_poly.type
_entity_poly.pdbx_seq_one_letter_code
_entity_poly.pdbx_strand_id
1 'polypeptide(L)'
;MKEKKNPNKFMRECEERELAKTVIKQVQDSTQEFDQEVEEVIRLGRYSEEGSRPMKVRMRSQVAAEKIMARKGKLADDTEYKDIWIKRDRNLEEREKKKVLRSEAKEKNSKRTEIEMKNFY
;
A
#
# COMPACT_ATOMS: atom_id res chain seq x y z
N MET A 1 13.17 -18.80 -28.32
CA MET A 1 13.88 -19.56 -27.27
C MET A 1 13.34 -19.09 -25.91
N LYS A 2 12.74 -19.97 -25.11
CA LYS A 2 12.27 -19.60 -23.76
C LYS A 2 13.49 -19.51 -22.86
N GLU A 3 13.75 -18.36 -22.24
CA GLU A 3 14.80 -18.21 -21.23
C GLU A 3 14.62 -19.30 -20.17
N LYS A 4 15.67 -20.09 -19.92
CA LYS A 4 15.68 -21.03 -18.78
C LYS A 4 15.73 -20.19 -17.51
N LYS A 5 14.57 -19.92 -16.91
CA LYS A 5 14.49 -19.24 -15.61
C LYS A 5 15.20 -20.08 -14.56
N ASN A 6 16.14 -19.47 -13.84
CA ASN A 6 16.84 -20.08 -12.72
C ASN A 6 15.80 -20.48 -11.64
N PRO A 7 15.67 -21.78 -11.27
CA PRO A 7 14.57 -22.27 -10.44
C PRO A 7 14.46 -21.53 -9.10
N ASN A 8 15.60 -21.15 -8.51
CA ASN A 8 15.64 -20.43 -7.23
C ASN A 8 15.01 -19.03 -7.32
N LYS A 9 15.21 -18.32 -8.44
CA LYS A 9 14.63 -16.99 -8.66
C LYS A 9 13.11 -17.04 -8.82
N PHE A 10 12.61 -18.05 -9.55
CA PHE A 10 11.18 -18.19 -9.79
C PHE A 10 10.41 -18.58 -8.53
N MET A 11 10.95 -19.52 -7.74
CA MET A 11 10.36 -19.93 -6.46
C MET A 11 10.18 -18.73 -5.52
N ARG A 12 11.21 -17.90 -5.41
CA ARG A 12 11.18 -16.69 -4.59
C ARG A 12 10.18 -15.64 -5.08
N GLU A 13 10.11 -15.41 -6.39
CA GLU A 13 9.10 -14.50 -6.97
C GLU A 13 7.67 -15.00 -6.68
N CYS A 14 7.45 -16.31 -6.70
CA CYS A 14 6.17 -16.91 -6.31
C CYS A 14 5.85 -16.70 -4.83
N GLU A 15 6.79 -16.98 -3.92
CA GLU A 15 6.59 -16.76 -2.48
C GLU A 15 6.27 -15.29 -2.16
N GLU A 16 7.01 -14.35 -2.76
CA GLU A 16 6.76 -12.92 -2.57
C GLU A 16 5.39 -12.50 -3.13
N ARG A 17 4.97 -13.09 -4.25
CA ARG A 17 3.65 -12.81 -4.82
C ARG A 17 2.53 -13.36 -3.93
N GLU A 18 2.69 -14.56 -3.38
CA GLU A 18 1.69 -15.15 -2.48
C GLU A 18 1.58 -14.34 -1.18
N LEU A 19 2.69 -13.86 -0.61
CA LEU A 19 2.67 -12.95 0.54
C LEU A 19 1.91 -11.64 0.25
N ALA A 20 2.09 -11.06 -0.94
CA ALA A 20 1.34 -9.85 -1.31
C ALA A 20 -0.16 -10.14 -1.44
N LYS A 21 -0.53 -11.29 -2.01
CA LYS A 21 -1.93 -11.70 -2.15
C LYS A 21 -2.60 -11.97 -0.81
N THR A 22 -1.92 -12.60 0.16
CA THR A 22 -2.51 -12.84 1.49
C THR A 22 -2.85 -11.53 2.20
N VAL A 23 -1.94 -10.55 2.16
CA VAL A 23 -2.20 -9.22 2.72
C VAL A 23 -3.35 -8.52 2.00
N ILE A 24 -3.39 -8.58 0.67
CA ILE A 24 -4.49 -7.99 -0.12
C ILE A 24 -5.83 -8.66 0.19
N LYS A 25 -5.84 -9.97 0.40
CA LYS A 25 -7.03 -10.75 0.73
C LYS A 25 -7.65 -10.33 2.07
N GLN A 26 -6.86 -9.86 3.03
CA GLN A 26 -7.39 -9.30 4.29
C GLN A 26 -8.09 -7.94 4.08
N VAL A 27 -7.63 -7.15 3.11
CA VAL A 27 -8.28 -5.87 2.74
C VAL A 27 -9.57 -6.11 1.93
N GLN A 28 -9.73 -7.31 1.38
CA GLN A 28 -10.81 -7.70 0.49
C GLN A 28 -12.15 -7.84 1.22
N ASP A 29 -13.25 -7.62 0.50
CA ASP A 29 -14.58 -8.06 0.93
C ASP A 29 -14.92 -9.36 0.20
N SER A 30 -15.78 -10.20 0.77
CA SER A 30 -16.16 -11.54 0.28
C SER A 30 -16.63 -11.61 -1.18
N THR A 31 -16.86 -10.48 -1.85
CA THR A 31 -17.39 -10.36 -3.21
C THR A 31 -16.36 -10.02 -4.29
N GLN A 32 -15.11 -9.64 -3.98
CA GLN A 32 -14.25 -9.00 -4.99
C GLN A 32 -12.82 -9.53 -4.99
N GLU A 33 -12.36 -10.25 -6.01
CA GLU A 33 -11.06 -10.98 -6.02
C GLU A 33 -9.85 -10.12 -6.46
N PHE A 34 -9.30 -9.31 -5.55
CA PHE A 34 -8.15 -8.44 -5.84
C PHE A 34 -6.83 -9.18 -6.02
N ASP A 35 -6.71 -10.39 -5.47
CA ASP A 35 -5.55 -11.26 -5.58
C ASP A 35 -5.23 -11.67 -7.03
N GLN A 36 -6.27 -11.80 -7.87
CA GLN A 36 -6.12 -12.08 -9.30
C GLN A 36 -5.66 -10.86 -10.12
N GLU A 37 -5.91 -9.66 -9.60
CA GLU A 37 -5.55 -8.40 -10.25
C GLU A 37 -4.10 -7.99 -10.00
N VAL A 38 -3.35 -8.73 -9.17
CA VAL A 38 -1.92 -8.51 -8.96
C VAL A 38 -1.13 -8.96 -10.19
N GLU A 39 -0.56 -8.00 -10.90
CA GLU A 39 0.23 -8.23 -12.12
C GLU A 39 1.69 -8.54 -11.77
N GLU A 40 2.33 -7.63 -11.04
CA GLU A 40 3.75 -7.69 -10.72
C GLU A 40 4.00 -7.32 -9.26
N VAL A 41 4.99 -7.98 -8.65
CA VAL A 41 5.43 -7.70 -7.28
C VAL A 41 6.95 -7.58 -7.31
N ILE A 42 7.48 -6.46 -6.85
CA ILE A 42 8.92 -6.16 -6.87
C ILE A 42 9.34 -5.61 -5.50
N ARG A 43 10.40 -6.17 -4.91
CA ARG A 43 11.03 -5.59 -3.71
C ARG A 43 11.90 -4.38 -4.08
N LEU A 44 11.70 -3.27 -3.40
CA LEU A 44 12.50 -2.04 -3.58
C LEU A 44 13.79 -2.10 -2.76
N GLY A 45 14.87 -1.45 -3.24
CA GLY A 45 16.17 -1.37 -2.54
C GLY A 45 17.17 -2.48 -2.90
N ARG A 46 18.26 -2.63 -2.13
CA ARG A 46 19.22 -3.75 -2.24
C ARG A 46 18.81 -4.88 -1.29
N TYR A 47 19.16 -6.12 -1.63
CA TYR A 47 18.92 -7.26 -0.74
C TYR A 47 19.76 -7.13 0.54
N SER A 48 19.14 -7.43 1.67
CA SER A 48 19.76 -7.54 3.00
C SER A 48 19.10 -8.71 3.71
N GLU A 49 19.88 -9.54 4.42
CA GLU A 49 19.38 -10.77 5.05
C GLU A 49 18.42 -10.50 6.22
N GLU A 50 18.61 -9.41 6.96
CA GLU A 50 17.86 -9.08 8.18
C GLU A 50 16.81 -7.97 8.00
N GLY A 51 16.75 -7.36 6.80
CA GLY A 51 15.98 -6.14 6.56
C GLY A 51 14.69 -6.39 5.78
N SER A 52 13.55 -5.97 6.33
CA SER A 52 12.27 -5.96 5.61
C SER A 52 12.27 -4.88 4.54
N ARG A 53 12.34 -5.28 3.27
CA ARG A 53 12.31 -4.34 2.13
C ARG A 53 10.87 -4.03 1.71
N PRO A 54 10.54 -2.78 1.36
CA PRO A 54 9.23 -2.44 0.83
C PRO A 54 8.92 -3.23 -0.44
N MET A 55 7.67 -3.69 -0.57
CA MET A 55 7.17 -4.34 -1.77
C MET A 55 6.36 -3.33 -2.60
N LYS A 56 6.68 -3.23 -3.89
CA LYS A 56 5.89 -2.51 -4.87
C LYS A 56 5.02 -3.51 -5.62
N VAL A 57 3.72 -3.32 -5.51
CA VAL A 57 2.72 -4.17 -6.17
C VAL A 57 2.09 -3.37 -7.31
N ARG A 58 2.11 -3.93 -8.52
CA ARG A 58 1.42 -3.38 -9.69
C ARG A 58 0.11 -4.13 -9.88
N MET A 59 -0.99 -3.38 -9.84
CA MET A 59 -2.33 -3.90 -10.09
C MET A 59 -2.67 -3.72 -11.57
N ARG A 60 -3.48 -4.63 -12.12
CA ARG A 60 -4.02 -4.51 -13.48
C ARG A 60 -5.03 -3.38 -13.61
N SER A 61 -5.92 -3.24 -12.62
CA SER A 61 -6.94 -2.18 -12.60
C SER A 61 -6.58 -1.08 -11.62
N GLN A 62 -6.72 0.17 -12.07
CA GLN A 62 -6.66 1.34 -11.18
C GLN A 62 -7.77 1.30 -10.13
N VAL A 63 -8.97 0.85 -10.50
CA VAL A 63 -10.13 0.80 -9.60
C VAL A 63 -9.86 -0.15 -8.43
N ALA A 64 -9.22 -1.28 -8.66
CA ALA A 64 -8.84 -2.19 -7.58
C ALA A 64 -7.81 -1.58 -6.64
N ALA A 65 -6.78 -0.92 -7.17
CA ALA A 65 -5.80 -0.21 -6.34
C ALA A 65 -6.47 0.86 -5.45
N GLU A 66 -7.46 1.58 -5.98
CA GLU A 66 -8.21 2.58 -5.21
C GLU A 66 -9.09 1.97 -4.13
N LYS A 67 -9.79 0.86 -4.42
CA LYS A 67 -10.60 0.15 -3.43
C LYS A 67 -9.75 -0.42 -2.28
N ILE A 68 -8.58 -0.99 -2.59
CA ILE A 68 -7.61 -1.44 -1.56
C ILE A 68 -7.16 -0.24 -0.71
N MET A 69 -6.85 0.90 -1.33
CA MET A 69 -6.43 2.10 -0.62
C MET A 69 -7.51 2.69 0.30
N ALA A 70 -8.78 2.59 -0.08
CA ALA A 70 -9.91 3.01 0.75
C ALA A 70 -10.11 2.09 1.95
N ARG A 71 -9.82 0.80 1.80
CA ARG A 71 -10.10 -0.25 2.79
C ARG A 71 -8.92 -0.70 3.64
N LYS A 72 -7.71 -0.20 3.34
CA LYS A 72 -6.49 -0.55 4.08
C LYS A 72 -6.55 -0.35 5.60
N GLY A 73 -7.52 0.42 6.09
CA GLY A 73 -7.75 0.60 7.53
C GLY A 73 -8.10 -0.71 8.24
N LYS A 74 -8.72 -1.67 7.55
CA LYS A 74 -9.02 -3.01 8.09
C LYS A 74 -7.80 -3.77 8.58
N LEU A 75 -6.63 -3.52 8.00
CA LEU A 75 -5.37 -4.13 8.45
C LEU A 75 -4.99 -3.74 9.88
N ALA A 76 -5.51 -2.62 10.40
CA ALA A 76 -5.25 -2.21 11.77
C ALA A 76 -6.01 -3.07 12.80
N ASP A 77 -7.08 -3.75 12.38
CA ASP A 77 -7.89 -4.60 13.24
C ASP A 77 -7.27 -5.99 13.44
N ASP A 78 -6.48 -6.47 12.45
CA ASP A 78 -5.83 -7.77 12.49
C ASP A 78 -4.50 -7.74 13.28
N THR A 79 -4.34 -8.66 14.24
CA THR A 79 -3.11 -8.75 15.06
C THR A 79 -1.86 -9.13 14.28
N GLU A 80 -1.97 -9.94 13.22
CA GLU A 80 -0.83 -10.37 12.39
C GLU A 80 -0.37 -9.31 11.39
N TYR A 81 -1.29 -8.45 10.94
CA TYR A 81 -1.04 -7.49 9.86
C TYR A 81 -0.99 -6.03 10.34
N LYS A 82 -1.08 -5.81 11.66
CA LYS A 82 -1.09 -4.49 12.30
C LYS A 82 0.11 -3.61 11.93
N ASP A 83 1.27 -4.22 11.75
CA ASP A 83 2.52 -3.51 11.44
C ASP A 83 2.71 -3.28 9.92
N ILE A 84 1.76 -3.74 9.09
CA ILE A 84 1.80 -3.54 7.65
C ILE A 84 1.09 -2.25 7.27
N TRP A 85 1.73 -1.48 6.39
CA TRP A 85 1.27 -0.17 5.97
C TRP A 85 1.23 -0.09 4.44
N ILE A 86 0.02 0.12 3.90
CA ILE A 86 -0.17 0.30 2.46
C ILE A 86 -0.18 1.79 2.11
N LYS A 87 0.66 2.16 1.16
CA LYS A 87 0.79 3.53 0.67
C LYS A 87 0.82 3.54 -0.84
N ARG A 88 0.06 4.48 -1.43
CA ARG A 88 0.11 4.77 -2.87
C ARG A 88 1.51 5.25 -3.24
N ASP A 89 2.09 4.65 -4.28
CA ASP A 89 3.31 5.17 -4.87
C ASP A 89 3.01 6.48 -5.59
N ARG A 90 3.81 7.51 -5.30
CA ARG A 90 3.64 8.87 -5.80
C ARG A 90 4.99 9.37 -6.25
N ASN A 91 5.01 10.23 -7.27
CA ASN A 91 6.23 10.89 -7.70
C ASN A 91 6.76 11.85 -6.61
N LEU A 92 7.99 12.34 -6.76
CA LEU A 92 8.63 13.22 -5.76
C LEU A 92 7.86 14.53 -5.58
N GLU A 93 7.42 15.14 -6.67
CA GLU A 93 6.70 16.42 -6.68
C GLU A 93 5.35 16.32 -5.94
N GLU A 94 4.56 15.29 -6.21
CA GLU A 94 3.30 14.99 -5.54
C GLU A 94 3.51 14.67 -4.06
N ARG A 95 4.64 14.04 -3.69
CA ARG A 95 4.99 13.81 -2.28
C ARG A 95 5.27 15.12 -1.57
N GLU A 96 5.98 16.05 -2.19
CA GLU A 96 6.27 17.37 -1.64
C GLU A 96 5.00 18.21 -1.52
N LYS A 97 4.19 18.30 -2.59
CA LYS A 97 2.87 18.96 -2.56
C LYS A 97 1.99 18.42 -1.44
N LYS A 98 1.95 17.09 -1.25
CA LYS A 98 1.21 16.48 -0.14
C LYS A 98 1.73 16.91 1.23
N LYS A 99 3.05 17.01 1.42
CA LYS A 99 3.64 17.43 2.70
C LYS A 99 3.25 18.87 3.01
N VAL A 100 3.36 19.77 2.03
CA VAL A 100 3.00 21.19 2.16
C VAL A 100 1.53 21.36 2.52
N LEU A 101 0.62 20.70 1.78
CA LEU A 101 -0.82 20.74 2.07
C LEU A 101 -1.13 20.21 3.48
N ARG A 102 -0.41 19.18 3.94
CA ARG A 102 -0.59 18.62 5.28
C ARG A 102 -0.13 19.57 6.38
N SER A 103 1.01 20.25 6.21
CA SER A 103 1.48 21.25 7.17
C SER A 103 0.55 22.45 7.22
N GLU A 104 0.10 22.93 6.06
CA GLU A 104 -0.82 24.06 5.95
C GLU A 104 -2.17 23.74 6.62
N ALA A 105 -2.74 22.56 6.37
CA ALA A 105 -3.98 22.13 6.99
C ALA A 105 -3.85 22.00 8.52
N LYS A 106 -2.72 21.50 9.03
CA LYS A 106 -2.46 21.42 10.48
C LYS A 106 -2.36 22.80 11.11
N GLU A 107 -1.68 23.73 10.45
CA GLU A 107 -1.54 25.11 10.94
C GLU A 107 -2.90 25.81 10.99
N LYS A 108 -3.69 25.69 9.93
CA LYS A 108 -5.08 26.18 9.89
C LYS A 108 -5.93 25.59 11.01
N ASN A 109 -5.82 24.27 11.26
CA ASN A 109 -6.55 23.62 12.33
C ASN A 109 -6.11 24.10 13.73
N SER A 110 -4.82 24.40 13.92
CA SER A 110 -4.30 24.91 15.20
C SER A 110 -4.73 26.35 15.50
N LYS A 111 -4.95 27.17 14.46
CA LYS A 111 -5.39 28.57 14.58
C LYS A 111 -6.92 28.72 14.63
N ARG A 112 -7.65 27.60 14.60
CA ARG A 112 -9.10 27.56 14.47
C ARG A 112 -9.77 28.02 15.76
N THR A 113 -10.77 28.87 15.64
CA THR A 113 -11.54 29.38 16.80
C THR A 113 -12.64 28.40 17.23
N GLU A 114 -13.08 28.49 18.50
CA GLU A 114 -14.13 27.60 19.06
C GLU A 114 -15.46 27.66 18.27
N ILE A 115 -15.80 28.83 17.71
CA ILE A 115 -17.00 29.04 16.87
C ILE A 115 -16.89 28.25 15.57
N GLU A 116 -15.72 28.24 14.94
CA GLU A 116 -15.49 27.49 13.70
C GLU A 116 -15.35 25.99 13.93
N MET A 117 -14.92 25.57 15.12
CA MET A 117 -14.90 24.14 15.50
C MET A 117 -16.33 23.60 15.64
N LYS A 118 -17.25 24.38 16.23
CA LYS A 118 -18.67 24.03 16.37
C LYS A 118 -19.39 23.82 15.04
N ASN A 119 -18.95 24.45 13.96
CA ASN A 119 -19.57 24.31 12.64
C ASN A 119 -19.12 23.05 11.88
N PHE A 120 -18.18 22.27 12.41
CA PHE A 120 -17.61 21.09 11.74
C PHE A 120 -18.01 19.74 12.37
N TYR A 121 -18.59 19.75 13.56
CA TYR A 121 -19.07 18.59 14.30
C TYR A 121 -20.58 18.71 14.49
#